data_AF-A0A1A8DPR2-F1
#
_entry.id   AF-A0A1A8DPR2-F1
#
_cell.length_a   1.000
_cell.length_b   1.000
_cell.length_c   1.000
_cell.angle_alpha   90.00
_cell.angle_beta   90.00
_cell.angle_gamma   90.00
#
_symmetry.space_group_name_H-M   'P 1'
#
loop_
_entity.id
_entity.type
_entity.pdbx_description
1 polymer ?
#
loop_
_entity_poly.entity_id
_entity_poly.type
_entity_poly.pdbx_seq_one_letter_code
_entity_poly.pdbx_strand_id
1 'polypeptide(L)'
;ERREPKDMKVPEWVEEHPEGCYFEGDQKMHAPGTTWHPFVPPFGYIKCAVCTCKGSTGEVHCEKVTCPVLTCSHPVRRSPSDCCKECPEEERTPAGLQHSDMMQADGPRHCKFGKNYYQNSDSWHPWVPLVGEMKCINCWCDHGVTKCQRKQCPVLACSNITRTENSCCPECAGTKEEDGQMTNTPDKQRQRSWRP
;
A
#
# COMPACT_ATOMS: atom_id res chain seq x y z
N GLU A 1 -52.83 79.52 -13.88
CA GLU A 1 -51.99 79.24 -12.70
C GLU A 1 -50.74 78.49 -13.12
N ARG A 2 -49.56 79.02 -12.77
CA ARG A 2 -48.26 78.37 -12.94
C ARG A 2 -47.74 78.05 -11.53
N ARG A 3 -47.45 76.79 -11.24
CA ARG A 3 -46.57 76.40 -10.14
C ARG A 3 -45.64 75.28 -10.59
N GLU A 4 -44.36 75.50 -10.31
CA GLU A 4 -43.19 74.74 -10.75
C GLU A 4 -42.96 73.46 -9.92
N PRO A 5 -42.11 72.52 -10.41
CA PRO A 5 -41.88 71.24 -9.77
C PRO A 5 -40.83 71.37 -8.65
N LYS A 6 -41.05 70.68 -7.52
CA LYS A 6 -40.06 70.57 -6.44
C LYS A 6 -39.28 69.27 -6.57
N ASP A 7 -37.98 69.46 -6.57
CA ASP A 7 -36.86 68.52 -6.56
C ASP A 7 -36.86 67.57 -5.33
N MET A 8 -35.97 66.56 -5.39
CA MET A 8 -35.50 65.67 -4.32
C MET A 8 -36.47 64.57 -3.85
N LYS A 9 -36.11 63.28 -3.83
CA LYS A 9 -34.79 62.60 -3.75
C LYS A 9 -34.87 61.28 -4.51
N VAL A 10 -33.86 60.96 -5.31
CA VAL A 10 -33.56 59.58 -5.69
C VAL A 10 -33.04 58.88 -4.43
N PRO A 11 -33.70 57.81 -3.93
CA PRO A 11 -33.05 56.92 -2.98
C PRO A 11 -31.96 56.19 -3.76
N GLU A 12 -30.74 56.64 -3.51
CA GLU A 12 -29.54 55.83 -3.34
C GLU A 12 -29.65 54.42 -3.93
N TRP A 13 -28.92 54.20 -5.02
CA TRP A 13 -28.62 52.89 -5.59
C TRP A 13 -28.45 51.87 -4.47
N VAL A 14 -29.44 50.99 -4.31
CA VAL A 14 -29.15 49.72 -3.67
C VAL A 14 -28.19 49.06 -4.65
N GLU A 15 -26.93 49.06 -4.27
CA GLU A 15 -25.83 48.37 -4.94
C GLU A 15 -26.29 46.92 -5.13
N GLU A 16 -26.87 46.66 -6.31
CA GLU A 16 -27.38 45.37 -6.74
C GLU A 16 -26.29 44.36 -6.46
N HIS A 17 -26.62 43.37 -5.64
CA HIS A 17 -25.68 42.41 -5.13
C HIS A 17 -24.83 41.85 -6.27
N PRO A 18 -23.50 41.76 -6.09
CA PRO A 18 -22.57 41.38 -7.15
C PRO A 18 -23.05 40.13 -7.89
N GLU A 19 -23.07 40.20 -9.21
CA GLU A 19 -23.58 39.18 -10.15
C GLU A 19 -22.71 37.90 -10.12
N GLY A 20 -22.65 37.23 -8.98
CA GLY A 20 -21.88 36.00 -8.82
C GLY A 20 -20.39 36.14 -9.12
N CYS A 21 -19.74 34.99 -9.27
CA CYS A 21 -18.34 34.88 -9.64
C CYS A 21 -18.23 33.91 -10.81
N TYR A 22 -17.66 34.36 -11.92
CA TYR A 22 -17.36 33.50 -13.05
C TYR A 22 -16.08 32.72 -12.80
N PHE A 23 -16.12 31.40 -12.97
CA PHE A 23 -14.94 30.54 -12.83
C PHE A 23 -14.56 29.91 -14.17
N GLU A 24 -13.38 30.25 -14.67
CA GLU A 24 -12.88 29.76 -15.97
C GLU A 24 -12.68 28.24 -15.98
N GLY A 25 -12.34 27.64 -14.83
CA GLY A 25 -12.04 26.21 -14.75
C GLY A 25 -13.22 25.31 -15.13
N ASP A 26 -14.44 25.66 -14.70
CA ASP A 26 -15.67 24.93 -15.04
C ASP A 26 -16.60 25.68 -16.00
N GLN A 27 -16.19 26.87 -16.45
CA GLN A 27 -16.91 27.77 -17.36
C GLN A 27 -18.31 28.14 -16.87
N LYS A 28 -18.49 28.31 -15.56
CA LYS A 28 -19.79 28.59 -14.93
C LYS A 28 -19.79 29.85 -14.09
N MET A 29 -20.98 30.45 -13.98
CA MET A 29 -21.29 31.51 -13.03
C MET A 29 -21.76 30.90 -11.71
N HIS A 30 -21.12 31.28 -10.61
CA HIS A 30 -21.46 30.81 -9.27
C HIS A 30 -22.11 31.93 -8.48
N ALA A 31 -23.20 31.65 -7.75
CA ALA A 31 -23.87 32.68 -6.97
C ALA A 31 -23.00 33.17 -5.79
N PRO A 32 -23.18 34.43 -5.33
CA PRO A 32 -22.48 34.96 -4.16
C PRO A 32 -22.58 34.04 -2.94
N GLY A 33 -21.45 33.75 -2.31
CA GLY A 33 -21.39 32.93 -1.08
C GLY A 33 -21.49 31.42 -1.31
N THR A 34 -21.63 30.93 -2.53
CA THR A 34 -21.60 29.48 -2.79
C THR A 34 -20.19 28.93 -2.64
N THR A 35 -20.12 27.66 -2.24
CA THR A 35 -18.88 26.88 -2.18
C THR A 35 -19.01 25.64 -3.07
N TRP A 36 -17.99 25.33 -3.86
CA TRP A 36 -18.00 24.18 -4.75
C TRP A 36 -16.62 23.54 -4.91
N HIS A 37 -16.61 22.30 -5.40
CA HIS A 37 -15.40 21.65 -5.88
C HIS A 37 -15.22 21.96 -7.37
N PRO A 38 -14.10 22.55 -7.80
CA PRO A 38 -13.90 22.92 -9.20
C PRO A 38 -13.80 21.66 -10.07
N PHE A 39 -14.40 21.73 -11.25
CA PHE A 39 -14.23 20.74 -12.31
C PHE A 39 -13.15 21.22 -13.26
N VAL A 40 -12.12 20.41 -13.51
CA VAL A 40 -11.02 20.77 -14.41
C VAL A 40 -10.86 19.67 -15.47
N PRO A 41 -11.33 19.87 -16.72
CA PRO A 41 -11.07 18.93 -17.80
C PRO A 41 -9.56 18.75 -18.07
N PRO A 42 -9.05 17.53 -18.32
CA PRO A 42 -9.71 16.22 -18.37
C PRO A 42 -9.83 15.49 -17.01
N PHE A 43 -9.41 16.11 -15.92
CA PHE A 43 -9.24 15.50 -14.59
C PHE A 43 -10.52 15.36 -13.77
N GLY A 44 -11.58 16.10 -14.12
CA GLY A 44 -12.88 16.03 -13.44
C GLY A 44 -12.95 16.89 -12.18
N TYR A 45 -13.80 16.52 -11.22
CA TYR A 45 -13.97 17.26 -9.97
C TYR A 45 -12.77 17.06 -9.04
N ILE A 46 -12.18 18.18 -8.61
CA ILE A 46 -11.07 18.17 -7.66
C ILE A 46 -11.65 18.34 -6.25
N LYS A 47 -11.95 17.22 -5.58
CA LYS A 47 -12.44 17.25 -4.19
C LYS A 47 -11.42 17.77 -3.17
N CYS A 48 -10.17 17.98 -3.58
CA CYS A 48 -9.11 18.55 -2.74
C CYS A 48 -9.05 20.07 -2.73
N ALA A 49 -9.89 20.75 -3.48
CA ALA A 49 -10.01 22.20 -3.42
C ALA A 49 -11.47 22.58 -3.21
N VAL A 50 -11.73 23.56 -2.35
CA VAL A 50 -13.05 24.16 -2.19
C VAL A 50 -12.94 25.62 -2.60
N CYS A 51 -13.64 25.96 -3.68
CA CYS A 51 -13.75 27.32 -4.17
C CYS A 51 -14.98 27.99 -3.59
N THR A 52 -14.87 29.27 -3.24
CA THR A 52 -15.93 30.09 -2.67
C THR A 52 -16.07 31.36 -3.48
N CYS A 53 -17.29 31.72 -3.87
CA CYS A 53 -17.55 33.00 -4.50
C CYS A 53 -17.64 34.08 -3.41
N LYS A 54 -16.65 34.95 -3.33
CA LYS A 54 -16.69 36.13 -2.46
C LYS A 54 -17.62 37.14 -3.10
N GLY A 55 -18.89 37.08 -2.69
CA GLY A 55 -19.94 37.98 -3.17
C GLY A 55 -19.44 39.42 -3.26
N SER A 56 -19.03 40.02 -2.15
CA SER A 56 -18.61 41.42 -2.07
C SER A 56 -17.52 41.87 -3.05
N THR A 57 -16.69 40.97 -3.59
CA THR A 57 -15.61 41.32 -4.54
C THR A 57 -15.78 40.71 -5.93
N GLY A 58 -16.76 39.80 -6.12
CA GLY A 58 -16.88 39.00 -7.34
C GLY A 58 -15.72 38.02 -7.56
N GLU A 59 -14.87 37.80 -6.55
CA GLU A 59 -13.67 36.98 -6.67
C GLU A 59 -13.92 35.54 -6.25
N VAL A 60 -13.39 34.58 -7.00
CA VAL A 60 -13.36 33.17 -6.61
C VAL A 60 -12.13 32.89 -5.75
N HIS A 61 -12.35 32.47 -4.51
CA HIS A 61 -11.29 32.07 -3.59
C HIS A 61 -11.27 30.56 -3.39
N CYS A 62 -10.20 29.89 -3.81
CA CYS A 62 -10.06 28.44 -3.67
C CYS A 62 -9.03 28.07 -2.60
N GLU A 63 -9.46 27.26 -1.64
CA GLU A 63 -8.61 26.73 -0.58
C GLU A 63 -8.40 25.23 -0.75
N LYS A 64 -7.23 24.75 -0.35
CA LYS A 64 -6.97 23.31 -0.28
C LYS A 64 -7.74 22.71 0.89
N VAL A 65 -8.36 21.55 0.67
CA VAL A 65 -8.96 20.76 1.75
C VAL A 65 -7.86 20.29 2.70
N THR A 66 -8.03 20.57 3.98
CA THR A 66 -7.12 20.08 5.03
C THR A 66 -7.64 18.74 5.53
N CYS A 67 -6.86 17.69 5.32
CA CYS A 67 -7.22 16.34 5.77
C CYS A 67 -6.83 16.11 7.24
N PRO A 68 -7.60 15.30 7.97
CA PRO A 68 -7.27 14.94 9.34
C PRO A 68 -5.96 14.14 9.40
N VAL A 69 -5.23 14.29 10.50
CA VAL A 69 -4.06 13.47 10.79
C VAL A 69 -4.52 12.06 11.11
N LEU A 70 -3.91 11.06 10.46
CA LEU A 70 -4.22 9.64 10.65
C LEU A 70 -3.03 8.94 11.32
N THR A 71 -3.32 7.98 12.19
CA THR A 71 -2.32 7.23 12.96
C THR A 71 -2.07 5.81 12.45
N CYS A 72 -2.91 5.32 11.51
CA CYS A 72 -2.76 3.98 10.95
C CYS A 72 -1.62 3.91 9.93
N SER A 73 -1.01 2.73 9.82
CA SER A 73 0.17 2.50 8.96
C SER A 73 -0.14 2.59 7.45
N HIS A 74 -1.37 2.27 7.04
CA HIS A 74 -1.76 2.21 5.63
C HIS A 74 -3.09 2.94 5.35
N PRO A 75 -3.10 4.28 5.35
CA PRO A 75 -4.30 5.05 5.03
C PRO A 75 -4.62 4.98 3.53
N VAL A 76 -5.89 4.74 3.19
CA VAL A 76 -6.39 4.52 1.82
C VAL A 76 -7.53 5.47 1.48
N ARG A 77 -7.69 5.84 0.20
CA ARG A 77 -8.88 6.59 -0.24
C ARG A 77 -10.02 5.60 -0.53
N ARG A 78 -11.25 5.92 -0.11
CA ARG A 78 -12.42 5.09 -0.42
C ARG A 78 -12.74 5.09 -1.91
N SER A 79 -12.65 6.25 -2.57
CA SER A 79 -12.75 6.37 -4.03
C SER A 79 -11.55 7.12 -4.61
N PRO A 80 -11.24 6.92 -5.91
CA PRO A 80 -10.17 7.67 -6.58
C PRO A 80 -10.37 9.19 -6.54
N SER A 81 -11.61 9.64 -6.41
CA SER A 81 -12.00 11.05 -6.39
C SER A 81 -11.89 11.72 -5.01
N ASP A 82 -11.76 10.95 -3.92
CA ASP A 82 -11.78 11.51 -2.57
C ASP A 82 -10.47 12.23 -2.25
N CYS A 83 -10.56 13.38 -1.58
CA CYS A 83 -9.35 14.09 -1.22
C CYS A 83 -8.58 13.37 -0.13
N CYS A 84 -9.26 13.09 0.97
CA CYS A 84 -8.67 12.55 2.18
C CYS A 84 -8.65 11.03 2.18
N LYS A 85 -7.60 10.50 2.82
CA LYS A 85 -7.50 9.08 3.11
C LYS A 85 -8.25 8.77 4.40
N GLU A 86 -8.56 7.50 4.57
CA GLU A 86 -9.20 6.93 5.72
C GLU A 86 -8.43 5.70 6.18
N CYS A 87 -8.46 5.42 7.48
CA CYS A 87 -7.96 4.14 7.98
C CYS A 87 -8.97 3.04 7.62
N PRO A 88 -8.52 1.92 7.03
CA PRO A 88 -9.39 0.79 6.77
C PRO A 88 -10.03 0.29 8.07
N GLU A 89 -11.25 -0.22 7.99
CA GLU A 89 -12.09 -0.55 9.15
C GLU A 89 -11.47 -1.61 10.07
N GLU A 90 -10.58 -2.44 9.54
CA GLU A 90 -9.78 -3.43 10.28
C GLU A 90 -8.84 -2.79 11.32
N GLU A 91 -8.53 -1.50 11.19
CA GLU A 91 -7.70 -0.70 12.11
C GLU A 91 -8.54 0.29 12.95
N ARG A 92 -9.88 0.31 12.78
CA ARG A 92 -10.80 1.21 13.50
C ARG A 92 -11.39 0.62 14.76
N THR A 93 -11.04 -0.61 15.12
CA THR A 93 -11.34 -1.13 16.46
C THR A 93 -10.60 -0.27 17.48
N PRO A 94 -11.30 0.37 18.44
CA PRO A 94 -10.63 1.08 19.50
C PRO A 94 -9.79 0.05 20.25
N ALA A 95 -8.49 0.31 20.35
CA ALA A 95 -7.67 -0.26 21.40
C ALA A 95 -8.41 -0.02 22.73
N GLY A 96 -8.97 -1.08 23.33
CA GLY A 96 -9.75 -0.92 24.55
C GLY A 96 -10.45 -2.14 25.13
N LEU A 97 -11.07 -3.03 24.34
CA LEU A 97 -11.91 -4.11 24.91
C LEU A 97 -11.83 -5.44 24.14
N GLN A 98 -10.64 -6.01 24.03
CA GLN A 98 -10.47 -7.47 24.10
C GLN A 98 -9.30 -7.78 25.02
N HIS A 99 -9.48 -7.42 26.29
CA HIS A 99 -8.88 -8.13 27.41
C HIS A 99 -10.04 -8.67 28.24
N SER A 100 -10.79 -9.61 27.67
CA SER A 100 -11.54 -10.56 28.49
C SER A 100 -10.68 -11.80 28.60
N ASP A 101 -9.84 -11.79 29.63
CA ASP A 101 -9.56 -12.95 30.47
C ASP A 101 -9.31 -14.27 29.74
N MET A 102 -8.09 -14.41 29.22
CA MET A 102 -7.35 -15.65 29.39
C MET A 102 -5.94 -15.25 29.84
N MET A 103 -5.66 -15.45 31.12
CA MET A 103 -4.31 -15.56 31.63
C MET A 103 -3.57 -16.61 30.79
N GLN A 104 -2.73 -16.20 29.82
CA GLN A 104 -1.75 -17.11 29.23
C GLN A 104 -0.53 -16.32 28.73
N ALA A 105 0.59 -16.54 29.41
CA ALA A 105 1.93 -16.23 28.91
C ALA A 105 2.17 -16.97 27.57
N ASP A 106 2.98 -16.38 26.70
CA ASP A 106 3.63 -17.02 25.54
C ASP A 106 2.73 -17.56 24.40
N GLY A 107 1.83 -16.73 23.85
CA GLY A 107 1.22 -17.02 22.55
C GLY A 107 2.26 -17.00 21.40
N PRO A 108 2.24 -17.97 20.45
CA PRO A 108 3.22 -18.01 19.36
C PRO A 108 3.05 -16.80 18.43
N ARG A 109 4.09 -15.94 18.38
CA ARG A 109 4.13 -14.80 17.45
C ARG A 109 4.19 -15.31 16.02
N HIS A 110 3.13 -15.10 15.26
CA HIS A 110 3.07 -15.43 13.84
C HIS A 110 3.71 -14.31 12.99
N CYS A 111 4.27 -14.68 11.84
CA CYS A 111 4.81 -13.74 10.87
C CYS A 111 3.78 -13.42 9.79
N LYS A 112 3.64 -12.13 9.42
CA LYS A 112 2.81 -11.69 8.31
C LYS A 112 3.69 -11.40 7.09
N PHE A 113 3.41 -12.04 5.96
CA PHE A 113 4.10 -11.78 4.70
C PHE A 113 3.10 -11.70 3.54
N GLY A 114 2.95 -10.50 2.97
CA GLY A 114 1.89 -10.22 2.01
C GLY A 114 0.51 -10.37 2.65
N LYS A 115 -0.31 -11.29 2.10
CA LYS A 115 -1.64 -11.64 2.63
C LYS A 115 -1.64 -12.91 3.50
N ASN A 116 -0.48 -13.56 3.62
CA ASN A 116 -0.35 -14.84 4.30
C ASN A 116 0.21 -14.67 5.71
N TYR A 117 -0.18 -15.60 6.58
CA TYR A 117 0.28 -15.71 7.96
C TYR A 117 1.05 -17.02 8.13
N TYR A 118 2.21 -16.95 8.78
CA TYR A 118 3.14 -18.06 8.97
C TYR A 118 3.39 -18.27 10.46
N GLN A 119 3.40 -19.51 10.91
CA GLN A 119 3.76 -19.87 12.27
C GLN A 119 5.27 -19.72 12.52
N ASN A 120 5.67 -19.67 13.78
CA ASN A 120 7.09 -19.63 14.14
C ASN A 120 7.81 -20.87 13.56
N SER A 121 8.99 -20.66 13.00
CA SER A 121 9.78 -21.68 12.28
C SER A 121 9.25 -22.13 10.93
N ASP A 122 8.12 -21.61 10.43
CA ASP A 122 7.69 -21.86 9.06
C ASP A 122 8.74 -21.34 8.08
N SER A 123 8.98 -22.10 7.00
CA SER A 123 9.87 -21.73 5.90
C SER A 123 9.10 -21.82 4.58
N TRP A 124 9.22 -20.80 3.74
CA TRP A 124 8.49 -20.70 2.48
C TRP A 124 9.29 -19.96 1.40
N HIS A 125 8.94 -20.21 0.14
CA HIS A 125 9.40 -19.39 -0.98
C HIS A 125 8.32 -18.35 -1.33
N PRO A 126 8.67 -17.07 -1.50
CA PRO A 126 7.70 -16.04 -1.83
C PRO A 126 7.22 -16.17 -3.28
N TRP A 127 5.93 -15.97 -3.50
CA TRP A 127 5.32 -15.96 -4.82
C TRP A 127 5.27 -14.54 -5.39
N VAL A 128 5.72 -14.37 -6.64
CA VAL A 128 5.69 -13.08 -7.35
C VAL A 128 4.78 -13.20 -8.57
N PRO A 129 3.83 -12.26 -8.77
CA PRO A 129 3.00 -12.22 -9.97
C PRO A 129 3.88 -12.23 -11.24
N LEU A 130 3.47 -12.97 -12.27
CA LEU A 130 4.17 -13.19 -13.55
C LEU A 130 5.34 -14.19 -13.53
N VAL A 131 5.98 -14.43 -12.38
CA VAL A 131 7.18 -15.30 -12.27
C VAL A 131 6.90 -16.59 -11.49
N GLY A 132 5.88 -16.60 -10.64
CA GLY A 132 5.56 -17.76 -9.80
C GLY A 132 6.36 -17.78 -8.49
N GLU A 133 6.59 -18.97 -7.96
CA GLU A 133 7.31 -19.17 -6.70
C GLU A 133 8.82 -18.93 -6.87
N MET A 134 9.40 -17.99 -6.12
CA MET A 134 10.83 -17.67 -6.19
C MET A 134 11.67 -18.71 -5.44
N LYS A 135 12.01 -19.82 -6.11
CA LYS A 135 12.82 -20.92 -5.56
C LYS A 135 14.21 -20.51 -5.04
N CYS A 136 14.70 -19.33 -5.42
CA CYS A 136 15.98 -18.81 -4.95
C CYS A 136 15.93 -18.01 -3.66
N ILE A 137 14.76 -17.73 -3.13
CA ILE A 137 14.61 -16.96 -1.90
C ILE A 137 13.87 -17.84 -0.90
N ASN A 138 14.53 -18.16 0.21
CA ASN A 138 13.90 -18.84 1.32
C ASN A 138 13.61 -17.81 2.41
N CYS A 139 12.35 -17.67 2.77
CA CYS A 139 11.90 -16.88 3.90
C CYS A 139 11.50 -17.81 5.05
N TRP A 140 11.73 -17.38 6.29
CA TRP A 140 11.26 -18.08 7.47
C TRP A 140 10.76 -17.13 8.55
N CYS A 141 9.93 -17.65 9.43
CA CYS A 141 9.42 -16.92 10.57
C CYS A 141 10.29 -17.18 11.81
N ASP A 142 10.78 -16.12 12.43
CA ASP A 142 11.53 -16.16 13.67
C ASP A 142 10.88 -15.24 14.72
N HIS A 143 10.11 -15.84 15.62
CA HIS A 143 9.38 -15.18 16.70
C HIS A 143 8.61 -13.92 16.28
N GLY A 144 7.89 -14.00 15.15
CA GLY A 144 7.11 -12.90 14.59
C GLY A 144 7.87 -11.98 13.64
N VAL A 145 9.16 -12.24 13.40
CA VAL A 145 9.98 -11.51 12.42
C VAL A 145 10.18 -12.38 11.18
N THR A 146 9.72 -11.89 10.03
CA THR A 146 10.01 -12.53 8.74
C THR A 146 11.45 -12.25 8.34
N LYS A 147 12.25 -13.31 8.18
CA LYS A 147 13.62 -13.26 7.67
C LYS A 147 13.67 -13.91 6.30
N CYS A 148 14.40 -13.34 5.34
CA CYS A 148 14.54 -13.91 4.01
C CYS A 148 16.00 -13.91 3.58
N GLN A 149 16.44 -15.00 2.94
CA GLN A 149 17.77 -15.12 2.37
C GLN A 149 17.70 -15.67 0.95
N ARG A 150 18.54 -15.09 0.08
CA ARG A 150 18.73 -15.59 -1.27
C ARG A 150 19.78 -16.69 -1.25
N LYS A 151 19.48 -17.84 -1.86
CA LYS A 151 20.45 -18.93 -2.03
C LYS A 151 21.60 -18.45 -2.91
N GLN A 152 22.81 -18.58 -2.40
CA GLN A 152 24.03 -18.35 -3.17
C GLN A 152 24.29 -19.60 -4.02
N CYS A 153 24.35 -19.43 -5.34
CA CYS A 153 24.64 -20.54 -6.24
C CYS A 153 26.15 -20.61 -6.51
N PRO A 154 26.71 -21.84 -6.65
CA PRO A 154 28.09 -22.01 -7.02
C PRO A 154 28.33 -21.47 -8.43
N VAL A 155 29.52 -20.92 -8.66
CA VAL A 155 29.98 -20.56 -9.99
C VAL A 155 30.41 -21.85 -10.68
N LEU A 156 29.70 -22.23 -11.75
CA LEU A 156 30.02 -23.41 -12.54
C LEU A 156 30.94 -23.04 -13.70
N ALA A 157 31.93 -23.89 -13.99
CA ALA A 157 32.89 -23.73 -15.09
C ALA A 157 32.62 -24.69 -16.26
N CYS A 158 31.41 -25.24 -16.36
CA CYS A 158 31.01 -26.16 -17.43
C CYS A 158 30.39 -25.42 -18.62
N SER A 159 30.47 -26.03 -19.80
CA SER A 159 29.97 -25.45 -21.06
C SER A 159 28.45 -25.51 -21.20
N ASN A 160 27.79 -26.50 -20.59
CA ASN A 160 26.35 -26.69 -20.68
C ASN A 160 25.69 -26.53 -19.31
N ILE A 161 25.24 -25.32 -19.02
CA ILE A 161 24.58 -24.94 -17.77
C ILE A 161 23.07 -25.02 -17.99
N THR A 162 22.40 -25.95 -17.32
CA THR A 162 20.95 -26.11 -17.36
C THR A 162 20.31 -25.76 -16.03
N ARG A 163 19.17 -25.08 -16.08
CA ARG A 163 18.36 -24.81 -14.90
C ARG A 163 17.05 -25.57 -15.03
N THR A 164 16.82 -26.51 -14.12
CA THR A 164 15.56 -27.25 -14.07
C THR A 164 14.43 -26.34 -13.59
N GLU A 165 13.20 -26.62 -14.01
CA GLU A 165 12.01 -25.79 -13.76
C GLU A 165 11.73 -25.51 -12.26
N ASN A 166 12.30 -26.34 -11.37
CA ASN A 166 12.12 -26.26 -9.92
C ASN A 166 13.41 -25.99 -9.13
N SER A 167 14.55 -25.75 -9.78
CA SER A 167 15.81 -25.43 -9.10
C SER A 167 16.10 -23.94 -9.05
N CYS A 168 16.65 -23.50 -7.91
CA CYS A 168 17.25 -22.17 -7.83
C CYS A 168 18.56 -22.11 -8.60
N CYS A 169 19.44 -23.07 -8.36
CA CYS A 169 20.80 -23.05 -8.88
C CYS A 169 20.89 -23.85 -10.16
N PRO A 170 21.68 -23.37 -11.13
CA PRO A 170 21.92 -24.14 -12.32
C PRO A 170 22.81 -25.35 -12.02
N GLU A 171 22.71 -26.36 -12.88
CA GLU A 171 23.48 -27.60 -12.85
C GLU A 171 24.11 -27.84 -14.22
N CYS A 172 25.24 -28.53 -14.26
CA CYS A 172 25.86 -28.91 -15.53
C CYS A 172 25.07 -30.05 -16.17
N ALA A 173 24.58 -29.87 -17.39
CA ALA A 173 23.95 -30.95 -18.14
C ALA A 173 24.99 -31.98 -18.57
N GLY A 174 25.16 -33.04 -17.77
CA GLY A 174 25.88 -34.25 -18.19
C GLY A 174 27.00 -34.70 -17.26
N THR A 175 26.65 -35.18 -16.06
CA THR A 175 27.23 -36.41 -15.51
C THR A 175 26.08 -37.20 -14.90
N LYS A 176 25.69 -38.31 -15.52
CA LYS A 176 24.94 -39.34 -14.80
C LYS A 176 25.90 -39.82 -13.71
N GLU A 177 25.57 -39.57 -12.45
CA GLU A 177 26.20 -40.31 -11.35
C GLU A 177 25.74 -41.76 -11.52
N GLU A 178 26.61 -42.57 -12.11
CA GLU A 178 26.58 -44.01 -11.90
C GLU A 178 26.76 -44.23 -10.39
N ASP A 179 25.66 -44.50 -9.68
CA ASP A 179 25.73 -45.21 -8.41
C ASP A 179 26.14 -46.66 -8.72
N GLY A 180 27.41 -46.83 -9.04
CA GLY A 180 28.11 -48.08 -9.27
C GLY A 180 28.82 -48.51 -8.00
N GLN A 181 28.08 -49.22 -7.14
CA GLN A 181 28.49 -50.32 -6.26
C GLN A 181 30.00 -50.51 -5.96
N MET A 182 30.34 -50.35 -4.67
CA MET A 182 31.34 -51.10 -3.87
C MET A 182 32.77 -51.25 -4.41
N THR A 183 33.72 -50.66 -3.68
CA THR A 183 35.07 -51.23 -3.54
C THR A 183 35.23 -51.82 -2.14
N ASN A 184 35.16 -53.15 -2.09
CA ASN A 184 35.83 -53.93 -1.06
C ASN A 184 37.34 -53.64 -1.18
N THR A 185 37.99 -53.28 -0.07
CA THR A 185 39.43 -53.50 0.08
C THR A 185 39.66 -54.34 1.34
N PRO A 186 40.50 -55.39 1.27
CA PRO A 186 40.82 -56.21 2.43
C PRO A 186 42.02 -55.60 3.16
N ASP A 187 41.99 -55.53 4.49
CA ASP A 187 43.22 -55.79 5.24
C ASP A 187 42.96 -56.33 6.65
N LYS A 188 43.89 -57.18 7.06
CA LYS A 188 43.92 -58.11 8.16
C LYS A 188 44.00 -57.43 9.55
N GLN A 189 43.09 -57.90 10.42
CA GLN A 189 43.45 -58.61 11.65
C GLN A 189 44.10 -57.83 12.81
N ARG A 190 43.33 -57.59 13.88
CA ARG A 190 43.79 -57.98 15.23
C ARG A 190 42.66 -58.21 16.23
N GLN A 191 42.74 -59.37 16.85
CA GLN A 191 41.86 -59.93 17.88
C GLN A 191 41.78 -59.03 19.14
N ARG A 192 40.64 -59.06 19.85
CA ARG A 192 40.52 -59.76 21.15
C ARG A 192 39.06 -59.86 21.62
N SER A 193 38.74 -61.07 22.09
CA SER A 193 37.59 -61.50 22.91
C SER A 193 37.25 -60.51 24.03
N TRP A 194 36.05 -60.46 24.62
CA TRP A 194 35.45 -61.50 25.48
C TRP A 194 33.91 -61.41 25.55
N ARG A 195 33.30 -62.59 25.74
CA ARG A 195 31.93 -62.92 26.18
C ARG A 195 32.07 -63.83 27.43
N PRO A 196 31.01 -64.21 28.18
CA PRO A 196 29.57 -64.08 27.91
C PRO A 196 28.84 -63.01 28.73
#